data_AF-A0A382TT00-F1
#
_entry.id   AF-A0A382TT00-F1
#
_cell.length_a   1.000
_cell.length_b   1.000
_cell.length_c   1.000
_cell.angle_alpha   90.00
_cell.angle_beta   90.00
_cell.angle_gamma   90.00
#
_symmetry.space_group_name_H-M   'P 1'
#
loop_
_entity.id
_entity.type
_entity.pdbx_description
1 polymer ?
#
loop_
_entity_poly.entity_id
_entity_poly.type
_entity_poly.pdbx_seq_one_letter_code
_entity_poly.pdbx_strand_id
1 'polypeptide(L)'
;MITFRILFLLLILLQWIEAQTNWDIVLSNKNELVIEVNTILTSPDDLKPIELLIGLPTKSLPQILLQSYGETGHGYEIIRKRIK
;
A
#
# COMPACT_ATOMS: atom_id res chain seq x y z
N MET A 1 33.24 11.53 -9.28
CA MET A 1 32.62 10.19 -9.10
C MET A 1 31.89 10.04 -7.76
N ILE A 2 32.44 10.51 -6.64
CA ILE A 2 31.80 10.46 -5.30
C ILE A 2 30.53 11.32 -5.21
N THR A 3 30.55 12.53 -5.78
CA THR A 3 29.40 13.44 -5.83
C THR A 3 28.17 12.85 -6.54
N PHE A 4 28.39 12.10 -7.62
CA PHE A 4 27.31 11.44 -8.36
C PHE A 4 26.64 10.31 -7.55
N ARG A 5 27.43 9.57 -6.76
CA ARG A 5 26.90 8.49 -5.89
C ARG A 5 26.06 9.06 -4.75
N ILE A 6 26.47 10.20 -4.18
CA ILE A 6 25.73 10.89 -3.12
C ILE A 6 24.39 11.43 -3.67
N LEU A 7 24.41 12.05 -4.85
CA LEU A 7 23.19 12.53 -5.51
C LEU A 7 22.20 11.40 -5.79
N PHE A 8 22.70 10.25 -6.24
CA PHE A 8 21.88 9.07 -6.51
C PHE A 8 21.22 8.50 -5.25
N LEU A 9 21.93 8.45 -4.12
CA LEU A 9 21.37 8.01 -2.84
C LEU A 9 20.29 8.98 -2.32
N LEU A 10 20.49 10.29 -2.52
CA LEU A 10 19.49 11.32 -2.19
C LEU A 10 18.20 11.15 -3.00
N LEU A 11 18.30 10.80 -4.30
CA LEU A 11 17.14 10.55 -5.15
C LEU A 11 16.36 9.30 -4.71
N ILE A 12 17.03 8.25 -4.24
CA ILE A 12 16.36 7.04 -3.70
C ILE A 12 15.60 7.38 -2.41
N LEU A 13 16.19 8.18 -1.53
CA LEU A 13 15.55 8.61 -0.28
C LEU A 13 14.31 9.48 -0.52
N LEU A 14 14.32 10.32 -1.56
CA LEU A 14 13.16 11.12 -1.95
C LEU A 14 11.97 10.26 -2.40
N GLN A 15 12.21 9.06 -2.96
CA GLN A 15 11.11 8.16 -3.35
C GLN A 15 10.33 7.60 -2.15
N TRP A 16 10.96 7.53 -0.97
CA TRP A 16 10.32 7.06 0.24
C TRP A 16 9.41 8.12 0.88
N ILE A 17 9.69 9.40 0.65
CA ILE A 17 8.88 10.53 1.15
C ILE A 17 7.56 10.63 0.37
N GLU A 18 7.55 10.24 -0.90
CA GLU A 18 6.36 10.22 -1.76
C GLU A 18 5.53 8.94 -1.64
N ALA A 19 5.92 8.00 -0.77
CA ALA A 19 5.15 6.79 -0.52
C ALA A 19 3.91 7.14 0.32
N GLN A 20 2.80 7.47 -0.33
CA GLN A 20 1.48 7.75 0.28
C GLN A 20 0.82 6.53 0.93
N THR A 21 1.57 5.44 1.10
CA THR A 21 1.12 4.17 1.68
C THR A 21 2.15 3.72 2.70
N ASN A 22 1.73 3.63 3.96
CA ASN A 22 2.46 2.99 5.04
C ASN A 22 1.76 1.68 5.40
N TRP A 23 2.52 0.72 5.92
CA TRP A 23 1.99 -0.58 6.33
C TRP A 23 2.68 -1.03 7.61
N ASP A 24 1.91 -1.67 8.48
CA ASP A 24 2.37 -2.21 9.75
C ASP A 24 1.85 -3.63 9.97
N ILE A 25 2.60 -4.43 10.71
CA ILE A 25 2.18 -5.78 11.11
C ILE A 25 1.55 -5.67 12.50
N VAL A 26 0.23 -5.80 12.55
CA VAL A 26 -0.55 -5.75 13.81
C VAL A 26 -0.44 -7.06 14.57
N LEU A 27 -0.42 -8.18 13.83
CA LEU A 27 -0.34 -9.51 14.40
C LEU A 27 0.35 -10.47 13.43
N SER A 28 1.27 -11.27 13.94
CA SER A 28 1.90 -12.35 13.18
C SER A 28 2.10 -13.56 14.09
N ASN A 29 1.36 -14.63 13.79
CA ASN A 29 1.51 -15.90 14.47
C ASN A 29 1.35 -17.06 13.47
N LYS A 30 1.34 -18.31 13.95
CA LYS A 30 1.29 -19.49 13.09
C LYS A 30 -0.01 -19.63 12.29
N ASN A 31 -1.07 -18.96 12.73
CA ASN A 31 -2.43 -19.14 12.22
C ASN A 31 -2.89 -17.92 11.43
N GLU A 32 -2.45 -16.72 11.80
CA GLU A 32 -2.91 -15.48 11.20
C GLU A 32 -1.78 -14.44 11.04
N LEU A 33 -1.93 -13.65 9.99
CA LEU A 33 -1.15 -12.46 9.70
C LEU A 33 -2.13 -11.31 9.47
N VAL A 34 -2.04 -10.28 10.31
CA VAL A 34 -2.86 -9.06 10.20
C VAL A 34 -1.95 -7.91 9.81
N ILE A 35 -2.19 -7.36 8.63
CA ILE A 35 -1.47 -6.21 8.08
C ILE A 35 -2.42 -5.03 8.08
N GLU A 36 -2.01 -3.95 8.73
CA GLU A 36 -2.70 -2.67 8.63
C GLU A 36 -2.03 -1.86 7.51
N VAL A 37 -2.85 -1.35 6.59
CA VAL A 37 -2.40 -0.50 5.50
C VAL A 37 -3.03 0.86 5.69
N ASN A 38 -2.18 1.86 5.91
CA ASN A 38 -2.57 3.25 6.07
C ASN A 38 -2.20 4.01 4.81
N THR A 39 -3.19 4.57 4.12
CA THR A 39 -2.96 5.37 2.91
C THR A 39 -3.60 6.75 3.05
N ILE A 40 -2.90 7.78 2.60
CA ILE A 40 -3.43 9.14 2.50
C ILE A 40 -3.73 9.38 1.03
N LEU A 41 -5.01 9.22 0.66
CA LEU A 41 -5.47 9.42 -0.71
C LEU A 41 -5.78 10.91 -0.93
N THR A 42 -5.02 11.58 -1.80
CA THR A 42 -5.32 12.95 -2.19
C THR A 42 -6.21 13.04 -3.43
N SER A 43 -6.27 11.98 -4.24
CA SER A 43 -7.02 11.84 -5.50
C SER A 43 -7.44 10.37 -5.74
N PRO A 44 -8.49 10.07 -6.53
CA PRO A 44 -8.79 8.70 -6.97
C PRO A 44 -7.65 8.05 -7.75
N ASP A 45 -6.83 8.87 -8.42
CA ASP A 45 -5.69 8.41 -9.22
C ASP A 45 -4.49 8.00 -8.34
N ASP A 46 -4.53 8.30 -7.04
CA ASP A 46 -3.49 7.93 -6.06
C ASP A 46 -3.63 6.47 -5.59
N LEU A 47 -4.74 5.81 -5.91
CA LEU A 47 -4.98 4.40 -5.63
C LEU A 47 -4.06 3.51 -6.49
N LYS A 48 -2.79 3.44 -6.11
CA LYS A 48 -1.88 2.44 -6.66
C LYS A 48 -2.18 1.08 -6.02
N PRO A 49 -2.21 -0.01 -6.82
CA PRO A 49 -2.30 -1.36 -6.28
C PRO A 49 -1.18 -1.60 -5.27
N ILE A 50 -1.52 -2.23 -4.15
CA ILE A 50 -0.53 -2.66 -3.16
C ILE A 50 -0.19 -4.11 -3.47
N GLU A 51 1.05 -4.34 -3.86
CA GLU A 51 1.59 -5.68 -4.09
C GLU A 51 2.29 -6.15 -2.81
N LEU A 52 1.77 -7.23 -2.21
CA LEU A 52 2.33 -7.85 -1.02
C LEU A 52 2.94 -9.20 -1.36
N LEU A 53 4.24 -9.36 -1.10
CA LEU A 53 4.93 -10.64 -1.18
C LEU A 53 4.93 -11.30 0.20
N ILE A 54 4.10 -12.34 0.35
CA ILE A 54 3.95 -13.06 1.61
C ILE A 54 4.41 -14.50 1.42
N GLY A 55 5.39 -14.93 2.23
CA GLY A 55 5.79 -16.33 2.30
C GLY A 55 4.69 -17.17 2.92
N LEU A 56 4.30 -18.26 2.25
CA LEU A 56 3.26 -19.14 2.79
C LEU A 56 3.86 -20.10 3.82
N PRO A 57 3.22 -20.28 4.99
CA PRO A 57 3.70 -21.23 6.00
C PRO A 57 3.52 -22.70 5.55
N THR A 58 2.65 -22.94 4.58
CA THR A 58 2.38 -24.27 4.00
C THR A 58 2.10 -24.13 2.49
N LYS A 59 1.90 -25.27 1.80
CA LYS A 59 1.57 -25.29 0.36
C LYS A 59 0.13 -24.85 0.03
N SER A 60 -0.74 -24.69 1.04
CA SER A 60 -2.11 -24.23 0.83
C SER A 60 -2.18 -22.71 0.85
N LEU A 61 -3.01 -22.14 -0.03
CA LEU A 61 -3.28 -20.71 -0.03
C LEU A 61 -4.03 -20.30 1.24
N PRO A 62 -3.60 -19.24 1.94
CA PRO A 62 -4.33 -18.70 3.07
C PRO A 62 -5.62 -18.03 2.58
N GLN A 63 -6.61 -17.96 3.47
CA GLN A 63 -7.79 -17.12 3.20
C GLN A 63 -7.40 -15.66 3.40
N ILE A 64 -7.75 -14.81 2.43
CA ILE A 64 -7.55 -13.36 2.50
C ILE A 64 -8.89 -12.74 2.89
N LEU A 65 -8.93 -12.02 4.01
CA LEU A 65 -10.11 -11.36 4.54
C LEU A 65 -9.82 -9.87 4.74
N LEU A 66 -10.71 -9.01 4.25
CA LEU A 66 -10.67 -7.58 4.53
C LEU A 66 -11.37 -7.32 5.87
N GLN A 67 -10.60 -7.00 6.92
CA GLN A 67 -11.13 -6.90 8.28
C GLN A 67 -12.00 -5.65 8.49
N SER A 68 -11.62 -4.53 7.91
CA SER A 68 -12.42 -3.31 7.87
C SER A 68 -11.95 -2.39 6.75
N TYR A 69 -12.87 -1.58 6.22
CA TYR A 69 -12.56 -0.42 5.40
C TYR A 69 -12.94 0.80 6.24
N GLY A 70 -11.99 1.71 6.47
CA GLY A 70 -12.29 2.95 7.20
C GLY A 70 -13.36 3.75 6.46
N GLU A 71 -14.53 3.92 7.07
CA GLU A 71 -15.63 4.73 6.51
C GLU A 71 -15.31 6.23 6.43
N THR A 72 -14.16 6.68 6.92
CA THR A 72 -13.60 8.01 6.57
C THR A 72 -12.94 8.03 5.19
N GLY A 73 -13.27 7.05 4.33
CA GLY A 73 -12.93 7.07 2.92
C GLY A 73 -13.31 8.42 2.34
N HIS A 74 -12.33 9.09 1.73
CA HIS A 74 -12.61 10.22 0.86
C HIS A 74 -13.63 9.73 -0.17
N GLY A 75 -14.90 10.12 0.06
CA GLY A 75 -16.03 9.80 -0.80
C GLY A 75 -15.83 10.47 -2.13
N TYR A 76 -15.02 9.88 -2.98
CA TYR A 76 -14.99 10.22 -4.38
C TYR A 76 -16.24 9.60 -5.00
N GLU A 77 -17.23 10.46 -5.23
CA GLU A 77 -18.37 10.15 -6.06
C GLU A 77 -17.83 9.76 -7.44
N ILE A 78 -17.90 8.47 -7.79
CA ILE A 78 -17.50 7.97 -9.11
C ILE A 78 -18.52 8.53 -10.10
N ILE A 79 -18.24 9.71 -10.66
CA ILE A 79 -19.03 10.28 -11.75
C ILE A 79 -18.80 9.38 -12.97
N ARG A 80 -19.68 8.40 -13.19
CA ARG A 80 -19.71 7.65 -14.45
C ARG A 80 -20.06 8.62 -15.58
N LYS A 81 -19.03 9.09 -16.29
CA LYS A 81 -19.24 9.75 -17.56
C LYS A 81 -19.79 8.72 -18.55
N ARG A 82 -21.11 8.77 -18.78
CA ARG A 82 -21.74 8.01 -19.87
C ARG A 82 -21.17 8.56 -21.18
N ILE A 83 -20.30 7.79 -21.82
CA ILE A 83 -19.90 8.05 -23.21
C ILE A 83 -21.15 7.74 -24.04
N LYS A 84 -21.59 8.75 -24.79
CA LYS A 84 -22.77 8.73 -25.64
C LYS A 84 -22.38 8.30 -27.05
#